data_AF-A0A8H5KM21-F1
#
_entry.id   AF-A0A8H5KM21-F1
#
_cell.length_a   1.000
_cell.length_b   1.000
_cell.length_c   1.000
_cell.angle_alpha   90.00
_cell.angle_beta   90.00
_cell.angle_gamma   90.00
#
_symmetry.space_group_name_H-M   'P 1'
#
loop_
_entity.id
_entity.type
_entity.pdbx_description
1 polymer ?
#
loop_
_entity_poly.entity_id
_entity_poly.type
_entity_poly.pdbx_seq_one_letter_code
_entity_poly.pdbx_strand_id
1 'polypeptide(L)'
;MLYIRPFAFGSSEMIGLMPPSEFTFCVFVKPVSAYHGTLAQDALVLLNFDRAAPRGQGHAKVGGNYAPVIKWSEKAKADGFGMTLHLDSKTRTEIDEFSTSGFLGIKVSNDGSVKVVAPDSPCIIRSITSDCCLQLAKHYGWTIEKRPIKYTELSEFSEVIAVGTAASVVSIRSITNEETQERFRYLDPASNQGPFARVLSVALDDIMRCKAADLFGWCHQVGEPALEQPVEVDIHHKVEDTSNYFRTDGKKAVFTDILMLSGSGSGARHACH
;
A
#
# COMPACT_ATOMS: atom_id res chain seq x y z
N MET A 1 -16.14 6.46 2.89
CA MET A 1 -15.38 5.19 3.02
C MET A 1 -14.98 5.06 4.47
N LEU A 2 -15.15 3.89 5.09
CA LEU A 2 -14.66 3.61 6.45
C LEU A 2 -13.32 2.90 6.33
N TYR A 3 -12.29 3.46 6.95
CA TYR A 3 -10.98 2.85 7.04
C TYR A 3 -10.94 1.95 8.26
N ILE A 4 -10.54 0.69 8.10
CA ILE A 4 -10.39 -0.28 9.18
C ILE A 4 -8.90 -0.53 9.41
N ARG A 5 -8.46 -0.37 10.67
CA ARG A 5 -7.09 -0.57 11.12
C ARG A 5 -7.04 -1.72 12.13
N PRO A 6 -6.93 -2.98 11.67
CA PRO A 6 -6.54 -4.07 12.56
C PRO A 6 -5.05 -3.92 12.91
N PHE A 7 -4.69 -4.20 14.16
CA PHE A 7 -3.29 -4.34 14.58
C PHE A 7 -3.20 -5.20 15.85
N ALA A 8 -2.02 -5.78 16.07
CA ALA A 8 -1.70 -6.52 17.27
C ALA A 8 -0.37 -6.06 17.86
N PHE A 9 -0.21 -6.15 19.18
CA PHE A 9 1.05 -5.90 19.86
C PHE A 9 1.21 -6.85 21.06
N GLY A 10 2.47 -7.15 21.40
CA GLY A 10 2.78 -7.95 22.59
C GLY A 10 2.47 -7.16 23.85
N SER A 11 1.65 -7.72 24.74
CA SER A 11 1.11 -7.06 25.93
C SER A 11 1.57 -7.70 27.25
N SER A 12 2.45 -8.70 27.19
CA SER A 12 2.99 -9.38 28.37
C SER A 12 3.90 -8.47 29.20
N GLU A 13 3.84 -8.62 30.53
CA GLU A 13 4.74 -7.96 31.49
C GLU A 13 6.16 -8.58 31.48
N MET A 14 7.02 -8.14 30.56
CA MET A 14 8.41 -8.63 30.54
C MET A 14 9.40 -7.60 30.02
N ILE A 15 10.65 -7.69 30.52
CA ILE A 15 11.78 -6.85 30.11
C ILE A 15 12.71 -7.61 29.14
N GLY A 16 12.75 -8.95 29.21
CA GLY A 16 13.66 -9.77 28.42
C GLY A 16 13.34 -9.79 26.92
N LEU A 17 14.37 -9.98 26.10
CA LEU A 17 14.22 -10.16 24.64
C LEU A 17 13.75 -11.59 24.33
N MET A 18 12.46 -11.84 24.48
CA MET A 18 11.79 -13.10 24.19
C MET A 18 10.46 -12.84 23.47
N PRO A 19 9.83 -13.85 22.85
CA PRO A 19 8.47 -13.71 22.36
C PRO A 19 7.47 -13.40 23.50
N PRO A 20 6.51 -12.48 23.30
CA PRO A 20 5.46 -12.22 24.29
C PRO A 20 4.62 -13.46 24.57
N SER A 21 4.24 -13.67 25.84
CA SER A 21 3.25 -14.69 26.22
C SER A 21 1.80 -14.27 25.98
N GLU A 22 1.58 -12.95 25.82
CA GLU A 22 0.27 -12.34 25.62
C GLU A 22 0.34 -11.32 24.48
N PHE A 23 -0.75 -11.22 23.73
CA PHE A 23 -0.93 -10.26 22.66
C PHE A 23 -2.31 -9.62 22.78
N THR A 24 -2.38 -8.31 22.54
CA THR A 24 -3.64 -7.60 22.37
C THR A 24 -3.88 -7.36 20.89
N PHE A 25 -5.03 -7.79 20.39
CA PHE A 25 -5.53 -7.47 19.06
C PHE A 25 -6.62 -6.41 19.14
N CYS A 26 -6.46 -5.33 18.38
CA CYS A 26 -7.37 -4.20 18.37
C CYS A 26 -7.76 -3.84 16.93
N VAL A 27 -9.00 -3.36 16.77
CA VAL A 27 -9.51 -2.84 15.50
C VAL A 27 -10.05 -1.43 15.71
N PHE A 28 -9.47 -0.46 15.02
CA PHE A 28 -10.00 0.89 14.96
C PHE A 28 -10.67 1.16 13.62
N VAL A 29 -11.71 1.97 13.64
CA VAL A 29 -12.36 2.43 12.41
C VAL A 29 -12.35 3.97 12.36
N LYS A 30 -12.14 4.52 11.16
CA LYS A 30 -12.16 5.96 10.94
C LYS A 30 -12.84 6.28 9.61
N PRO A 31 -13.85 7.18 9.57
CA PRO A 31 -14.33 7.73 8.31
C PRO A 31 -13.20 8.48 7.61
N VAL A 32 -12.94 8.14 6.34
CA VAL A 32 -11.86 8.77 5.57
C VAL A 32 -12.34 9.20 4.18
N SER A 33 -11.71 10.27 3.70
CA SER A 33 -11.56 10.62 2.29
C SER A 33 -10.19 10.14 1.79
N ALA A 34 -9.97 10.05 0.48
CA ALA A 34 -8.68 9.65 -0.08
C ALA A 34 -7.53 10.52 0.46
N TYR A 35 -6.45 9.89 0.95
CA TYR A 35 -5.42 10.56 1.78
C TYR A 35 -4.59 11.62 1.03
N HIS A 36 -4.30 11.37 -0.25
CA HIS A 36 -3.54 12.30 -1.12
C HIS A 36 -4.42 13.02 -2.16
N GLY A 37 -5.74 12.78 -2.16
CA GLY A 37 -6.60 13.18 -3.27
C GLY A 37 -6.16 12.55 -4.60
N THR A 38 -6.46 13.22 -5.72
CA THR A 38 -6.04 12.83 -7.07
C THR A 38 -4.86 13.67 -7.58
N LEU A 39 -4.14 14.35 -6.69
CA LEU A 39 -3.05 15.26 -7.07
C LEU A 39 -1.75 14.50 -7.24
N ALA A 40 -1.09 14.68 -8.37
CA ALA A 40 0.22 14.13 -8.62
C ALA A 40 1.24 14.65 -7.59
N GLN A 41 2.14 13.77 -7.15
CA GLN A 41 3.14 14.07 -6.13
C GLN A 41 4.53 14.18 -6.73
N ASP A 42 5.33 15.11 -6.22
CA ASP A 42 6.78 15.11 -6.43
C ASP A 42 7.43 14.25 -5.34
N ALA A 43 8.34 13.37 -5.74
CA ALA A 43 9.02 12.44 -4.86
C ALA A 43 10.52 12.73 -4.74
N LEU A 44 11.07 12.49 -3.55
CA LEU A 44 12.50 12.63 -3.27
C LEU A 44 13.13 11.26 -2.97
N VAL A 45 14.22 10.92 -3.64
CA VAL A 45 15.02 9.73 -3.32
C VAL A 45 15.86 10.01 -2.09
N LEU A 46 15.75 9.15 -1.07
CA LEU A 46 16.54 9.25 0.14
C LEU A 46 17.78 8.34 0.03
N LEU A 47 18.98 8.93 0.09
CA LEU A 47 20.25 8.17 0.04
C LEU A 47 20.92 8.00 1.40
N ASN A 48 20.59 8.87 2.36
CA ASN A 48 21.15 8.87 3.71
C ASN A 48 20.26 8.14 4.73
N PHE A 49 19.28 7.38 4.25
CA PHE A 49 18.34 6.65 5.08
C PHE A 49 17.85 5.39 4.40
N ASP A 50 17.83 4.32 5.17
CA ASP A 50 17.37 3.00 4.76
C ASP A 50 16.08 2.66 5.51
N ARG A 51 14.98 2.48 4.78
CA ARG A 51 13.68 2.08 5.35
C ARG A 51 13.73 0.67 5.93
N ALA A 52 14.42 -0.24 5.25
CA ALA A 52 14.45 -1.65 5.58
C ALA A 52 15.83 -2.25 5.29
N ALA A 53 16.39 -2.97 6.26
CA ALA A 53 17.64 -3.69 6.02
C ALA A 53 17.43 -4.88 5.06
N PRO A 54 18.44 -5.29 4.26
CA PRO A 54 18.32 -6.38 3.28
C PRO A 54 17.93 -7.76 3.84
N ARG A 55 18.17 -7.97 5.14
CA ARG A 55 17.80 -9.18 5.88
C ARG A 55 16.89 -8.86 7.08
N GLY A 56 16.20 -7.72 7.01
CA GLY A 56 15.28 -7.26 8.03
C GLY A 56 13.83 -7.65 7.72
N GLN A 57 12.91 -6.94 8.38
CA GLN A 57 11.47 -7.20 8.32
C GLN A 57 10.74 -6.27 7.35
N GLY A 58 11.43 -5.70 6.35
CA GLY A 58 10.87 -4.69 5.44
C GLY A 58 9.58 -5.11 4.75
N HIS A 59 9.47 -6.40 4.42
CA HIS A 59 8.28 -7.00 3.79
C HIS A 59 7.06 -7.12 4.72
N ALA A 60 7.27 -7.01 6.04
CA ALA A 60 6.20 -7.11 7.02
C ALA A 60 5.62 -5.73 7.36
N LYS A 61 4.33 -5.69 7.65
CA LYS A 61 3.63 -4.45 8.02
C LYS A 61 3.76 -4.16 9.51
N VAL A 62 4.99 -3.85 9.95
CA VAL A 62 5.33 -3.64 11.37
C VAL A 62 5.73 -2.20 11.66
N GLY A 63 5.41 -1.70 12.86
CA GLY A 63 5.68 -0.31 13.25
C GLY A 63 7.15 0.11 13.12
N GLY A 64 8.08 -0.84 13.30
CA GLY A 64 9.53 -0.62 13.14
C GLY A 64 9.94 -0.17 11.73
N ASN A 65 9.16 -0.49 10.69
CA ASN A 65 9.42 -0.03 9.33
C ASN A 65 8.89 1.38 9.06
N TYR A 66 7.95 1.88 9.88
CA TYR A 66 7.29 3.18 9.68
C TYR A 66 7.86 4.27 10.57
N ALA A 67 8.11 3.98 11.86
CA ALA A 67 8.57 4.99 12.81
C ALA A 67 9.86 5.73 12.37
N PRO A 68 10.89 5.06 11.84
CA PRO A 68 12.11 5.75 11.40
C PRO A 68 11.90 6.66 10.16
N VAL A 69 10.87 6.40 9.36
CA VAL A 69 10.58 7.08 8.09
C VAL A 69 9.96 8.46 8.29
N ILE A 70 9.28 8.68 9.42
CA ILE A 70 8.48 9.88 9.68
C ILE A 70 9.32 11.15 9.54
N LYS A 71 10.45 11.24 10.25
CA LYS A 71 11.31 12.44 10.23
C LYS A 71 11.80 12.81 8.83
N TRP A 72 12.07 11.80 7.98
CA TRP A 72 12.57 12.00 6.62
C TRP A 72 11.45 12.42 5.68
N SER A 73 10.26 11.86 5.86
CA SER A 73 9.07 12.26 5.10
C SER A 73 8.63 13.67 5.46
N GLU A 74 8.71 14.07 6.73
CA GLU A 74 8.43 15.45 7.17
C GLU A 74 9.42 16.45 6.58
N LYS A 75 10.72 16.12 6.59
CA LYS A 75 11.75 16.94 5.93
C LYS A 75 11.47 17.09 4.43
N ALA A 76 11.30 15.97 3.72
CA ALA A 76 11.02 15.99 2.29
C ALA A 76 9.76 16.82 1.97
N LYS A 77 8.71 16.71 2.79
CA LYS A 77 7.50 17.51 2.67
C LYS A 77 7.74 19.00 2.88
N ALA A 78 8.56 19.38 3.85
CA ALA A 78 8.96 20.77 4.05
C ALA A 78 9.72 21.33 2.83
N ASP A 79 10.48 20.46 2.16
CA ASP A 79 11.23 20.78 0.93
C ASP A 79 10.36 20.69 -0.35
N GLY A 80 9.04 20.47 -0.21
CA GLY A 80 8.08 20.46 -1.33
C GLY A 80 7.86 19.10 -1.99
N PHE A 81 8.41 18.02 -1.44
CA PHE A 81 8.22 16.65 -1.92
C PHE A 81 7.15 15.92 -1.09
N GLY A 82 6.03 15.59 -1.72
CA GLY A 82 4.92 14.92 -1.03
C GLY A 82 5.18 13.45 -0.72
N MET A 83 6.19 12.85 -1.35
CA MET A 83 6.56 11.45 -1.17
C MET A 83 8.08 11.28 -1.13
N THR A 84 8.52 10.17 -0.56
CA THR A 84 9.92 9.75 -0.57
C THR A 84 10.02 8.36 -1.18
N LEU A 85 11.04 8.17 -2.01
CA LEU A 85 11.33 6.91 -2.71
C LEU A 85 12.57 6.28 -2.08
N HIS A 86 12.45 5.01 -1.68
CA HIS A 86 13.56 4.23 -1.14
C HIS A 86 14.16 3.35 -2.21
N LEU A 87 15.49 3.28 -2.21
CA LEU A 87 16.25 2.31 -2.99
C LEU A 87 16.63 1.12 -2.11
N ASP A 88 17.07 0.03 -2.74
CA ASP A 88 17.56 -1.13 -2.03
C ASP A 88 18.72 -0.74 -1.09
N SER A 89 18.63 -1.12 0.18
CA SER A 89 19.61 -0.70 1.19
C SER A 89 20.99 -1.35 1.05
N LYS A 90 21.16 -2.33 0.16
CA LYS A 90 22.45 -3.02 -0.01
C LYS A 90 23.34 -2.29 -1.01
N THR A 91 22.78 -1.92 -2.15
CA THR A 91 23.52 -1.38 -3.30
C THR A 91 23.07 0.04 -3.65
N ARG A 92 21.85 0.43 -3.27
CA ARG A 92 21.21 1.71 -3.63
C ARG A 92 21.16 1.92 -5.14
N THR A 93 20.95 0.83 -5.87
CA THR A 93 20.88 0.83 -7.34
C THR A 93 19.53 0.40 -7.88
N GLU A 94 18.67 -0.19 -7.04
CA GLU A 94 17.36 -0.70 -7.41
C GLU A 94 16.25 0.01 -6.64
N ILE A 95 15.09 0.17 -7.28
CA ILE A 95 13.88 0.76 -6.69
C ILE A 95 13.22 -0.26 -5.76
N ASP A 96 12.98 0.14 -4.50
CA ASP A 96 12.17 -0.64 -3.55
C ASP A 96 10.72 -0.13 -3.55
N GLU A 97 10.40 0.86 -2.74
CA GLU A 97 9.03 1.38 -2.58
C GLU A 97 9.03 2.86 -2.22
N PHE A 98 7.89 3.52 -2.43
CA PHE A 98 7.65 4.79 -1.77
C PHE A 98 7.36 4.53 -0.29
N SER A 99 7.73 5.46 0.60
CA SER A 99 7.68 5.30 2.06
C SER A 99 6.50 4.52 2.65
N THR A 100 5.29 4.68 2.12
CA THR A 100 4.09 3.95 2.57
C THR A 100 3.29 3.33 1.43
N SER A 101 3.83 3.30 0.21
CA SER A 101 3.13 2.90 -1.01
C SER A 101 4.05 2.14 -1.96
N GLY A 102 3.53 1.13 -2.64
CA GLY A 102 4.27 0.42 -3.68
C GLY A 102 4.57 1.31 -4.88
N PHE A 103 5.62 0.96 -5.62
CA PHE A 103 6.00 1.58 -6.89
C PHE A 103 5.46 0.75 -8.06
N LEU A 104 4.91 1.41 -9.09
CA LEU A 104 4.72 0.81 -10.40
C LEU A 104 5.20 1.78 -11.48
N GLY A 105 5.99 1.28 -12.43
CA GLY A 105 6.42 2.02 -13.61
C GLY A 105 5.66 1.56 -14.84
N ILE A 106 5.30 2.48 -15.72
CA ILE A 106 4.53 2.20 -16.94
C ILE A 106 5.40 2.56 -18.14
N LYS A 107 5.62 1.60 -19.04
CA LYS A 107 6.32 1.79 -20.31
C LYS A 107 5.32 1.71 -21.45
N VAL A 108 5.37 2.67 -22.36
CA VAL A 108 4.63 2.66 -23.62
C VAL A 108 5.61 2.46 -24.76
N SER A 109 5.40 1.41 -25.54
CA SER A 109 6.23 1.12 -26.71
C SER A 109 5.77 1.94 -27.92
N ASN A 110 6.62 2.05 -28.93
CA ASN A 110 6.30 2.83 -30.14
C ASN A 110 5.07 2.32 -30.91
N ASP A 111 4.71 1.05 -30.75
CA ASP A 111 3.51 0.43 -31.33
C ASP A 111 2.24 0.66 -30.50
N GLY A 112 2.34 1.40 -29.39
CA GLY A 112 1.25 1.69 -28.46
C GLY A 112 1.04 0.60 -27.40
N SER A 113 1.82 -0.48 -27.39
CA SER A 113 1.70 -1.51 -26.36
C SER A 113 2.15 -0.98 -24.98
N VAL A 114 1.39 -1.33 -23.95
CA VAL A 114 1.59 -0.85 -22.57
C VAL A 114 2.13 -1.99 -21.71
N LYS A 115 3.16 -1.70 -20.92
CA LYS A 115 3.72 -2.61 -19.92
C LYS A 115 3.76 -1.94 -18.55
N VAL A 116 3.30 -2.65 -17.52
CA VAL A 116 3.46 -2.26 -16.12
C VAL A 116 4.59 -3.07 -15.49
N VAL A 117 5.58 -2.39 -14.93
CA VAL A 117 6.71 -2.99 -14.25
C VAL A 117 6.60 -2.73 -12.75
N ALA A 118 6.64 -3.79 -11.96
CA ALA A 118 6.61 -3.74 -10.50
C ALA A 118 7.94 -4.24 -9.91
N PRO A 119 8.47 -3.62 -8.85
CA PRO A 119 9.66 -4.10 -8.18
C PRO A 119 9.40 -5.46 -7.52
N ASP A 120 10.39 -6.35 -7.59
CA ASP A 120 10.39 -7.66 -6.94
C ASP A 120 11.50 -7.74 -5.88
N SER A 121 11.34 -6.96 -4.83
CA SER A 121 12.31 -6.88 -3.73
C SER A 121 11.80 -7.68 -2.52
N PRO A 122 12.67 -8.43 -1.81
CA PRO A 122 12.31 -9.05 -0.54
C PRO A 122 12.17 -8.03 0.60
N CYS A 123 12.53 -6.76 0.36
CA CYS A 123 12.49 -5.69 1.35
C CYS A 123 11.22 -4.83 1.29
N ILE A 124 10.35 -5.02 0.29
CA ILE A 124 9.13 -4.23 0.11
C ILE A 124 7.90 -4.94 0.64
N ILE A 125 6.90 -4.17 1.09
CA ILE A 125 5.64 -4.72 1.57
C ILE A 125 4.85 -5.25 0.38
N ARG A 126 4.31 -6.47 0.50
CA ARG A 126 3.37 -7.02 -0.48
C ARG A 126 2.08 -6.20 -0.46
N SER A 127 1.92 -5.34 -1.46
CA SER A 127 0.82 -4.39 -1.54
C SER A 127 -0.36 -4.98 -2.31
N ILE A 128 -1.49 -5.20 -1.63
CA ILE A 128 -2.73 -5.66 -2.26
C ILE A 128 -3.20 -4.68 -3.34
N THR A 129 -3.06 -3.38 -3.12
CA THR A 129 -3.41 -2.36 -4.14
C THR A 129 -2.53 -2.49 -5.38
N SER A 130 -1.25 -2.82 -5.22
CA SER A 130 -0.35 -3.11 -6.34
C SER A 130 -0.82 -4.34 -7.11
N ASP A 131 -1.13 -5.43 -6.40
CA ASP A 131 -1.60 -6.68 -7.02
C ASP A 131 -2.94 -6.47 -7.77
N CYS A 132 -3.87 -5.69 -7.22
CA CYS A 132 -5.10 -5.27 -7.91
C CYS A 132 -4.79 -4.48 -9.19
N CYS A 133 -3.87 -3.52 -9.14
CA CYS A 133 -3.47 -2.73 -10.31
C CYS A 133 -2.84 -3.60 -11.39
N LEU A 134 -2.00 -4.57 -11.02
CA LEU A 134 -1.40 -5.51 -11.97
C LEU A 134 -2.45 -6.44 -12.61
N GLN A 135 -3.47 -6.87 -11.86
CA GLN A 135 -4.58 -7.64 -12.40
C GLN A 135 -5.47 -6.80 -13.34
N LEU A 136 -5.76 -5.55 -12.98
CA LEU A 136 -6.47 -4.60 -13.85
C LEU A 136 -5.67 -4.33 -15.13
N ALA A 137 -4.36 -4.13 -15.04
CA ALA A 137 -3.49 -3.95 -16.20
C ALA A 137 -3.62 -5.12 -17.19
N LYS A 138 -3.56 -6.37 -16.70
CA LYS A 138 -3.81 -7.56 -17.53
C LYS A 138 -5.19 -7.55 -18.18
N HIS A 139 -6.22 -7.18 -17.42
CA HIS A 139 -7.60 -7.10 -17.93
C HIS A 139 -7.75 -6.09 -19.07
N TYR A 140 -7.03 -4.96 -19.01
CA TYR A 140 -6.98 -3.96 -20.08
C TYR A 140 -6.01 -4.33 -21.23
N GLY A 141 -5.48 -5.56 -21.24
CA GLY A 141 -4.58 -6.04 -22.29
C GLY A 141 -3.13 -5.55 -22.16
N TRP A 142 -2.75 -4.98 -21.01
CA TRP A 142 -1.37 -4.57 -20.77
C TRP A 142 -0.53 -5.76 -20.31
N THR A 143 0.75 -5.75 -20.66
CA THR A 143 1.69 -6.73 -20.13
C THR A 143 2.14 -6.32 -18.74
N ILE A 144 2.45 -7.31 -17.88
CA ILE A 144 3.03 -7.04 -16.56
C ILE A 144 4.38 -7.72 -16.43
N GLU A 145 5.28 -7.09 -15.68
CA GLU A 145 6.60 -7.60 -15.39
C GLU A 145 6.94 -7.31 -13.93
N LYS A 146 7.20 -8.35 -13.14
CA LYS A 146 7.61 -8.22 -11.74
C LYS A 146 9.07 -8.64 -11.65
N ARG A 147 9.96 -7.69 -11.35
CA ARG A 147 11.42 -7.88 -11.32
C ARG A 147 12.13 -6.75 -10.56
N PRO A 148 13.42 -6.88 -10.23
CA PRO A 148 14.22 -5.73 -9.83
C PRO A 148 14.21 -4.62 -10.89
N ILE A 149 14.07 -3.37 -10.47
CA ILE A 149 14.04 -2.19 -11.34
C ILE A 149 15.24 -1.33 -10.96
N LYS A 150 16.16 -1.08 -11.89
CA LYS A 150 17.30 -0.20 -11.58
C LYS A 150 16.85 1.25 -11.52
N TYR A 151 17.47 2.04 -10.66
CA TYR A 151 17.30 3.49 -10.59
C TYR A 151 17.51 4.16 -11.97
N THR A 152 18.47 3.67 -12.76
CA THR A 152 18.75 4.21 -14.10
C THR A 152 17.59 4.02 -15.09
N GLU A 153 16.70 3.05 -14.84
CA GLU A 153 15.52 2.81 -15.69
C GLU A 153 14.40 3.84 -15.45
N LEU A 154 14.52 4.73 -14.45
CA LEU A 154 13.52 5.76 -14.19
C LEU A 154 13.24 6.63 -15.44
N SER A 155 14.26 6.89 -16.26
CA SER A 155 14.12 7.64 -17.51
C SER A 155 13.34 6.90 -18.61
N GLU A 156 13.15 5.60 -18.48
CA GLU A 156 12.47 4.76 -19.48
C GLU A 156 10.96 4.66 -19.24
N PHE A 157 10.46 5.08 -18.08
CA PHE A 157 9.04 5.04 -17.76
C PHE A 157 8.31 6.26 -18.33
N SER A 158 7.19 6.01 -19.01
CA SER A 158 6.26 7.02 -19.48
C SER A 158 5.41 7.59 -18.33
N GLU A 159 5.05 6.75 -17.36
CA GLU A 159 4.41 7.16 -16.10
C GLU A 159 4.98 6.36 -14.93
N VAL A 160 5.01 6.99 -13.75
CA VAL A 160 5.26 6.30 -12.47
C VAL A 160 4.06 6.56 -11.55
N ILE A 161 3.62 5.51 -10.85
CA ILE A 161 2.51 5.59 -9.92
C ILE A 161 2.91 4.99 -8.56
N ALA A 162 2.42 5.62 -7.50
CA ALA A 162 2.44 5.08 -6.15
C ALA A 162 1.09 4.43 -5.84
N VAL A 163 1.12 3.23 -5.24
CA VAL A 163 -0.09 2.44 -4.96
C VAL A 163 -0.15 1.95 -3.52
N GLY A 164 -1.29 2.13 -2.87
CA GLY A 164 -1.50 1.63 -1.50
C GLY A 164 -2.88 1.97 -0.97
N THR A 165 -3.38 1.27 0.05
CA THR A 165 -4.79 1.34 0.44
C THR A 165 -5.30 2.75 0.76
N ALA A 166 -4.49 3.57 1.44
CA ALA A 166 -4.87 4.96 1.75
C ALA A 166 -4.63 5.94 0.58
N ALA A 167 -3.63 5.65 -0.25
CA ALA A 167 -3.26 6.46 -1.41
C ALA A 167 -4.12 6.12 -2.65
N SER A 168 -4.73 4.94 -2.69
CA SER A 168 -5.27 4.29 -3.88
C SER A 168 -4.21 4.21 -5.00
N VAL A 169 -4.32 5.05 -6.03
CA VAL A 169 -3.40 5.15 -7.16
C VAL A 169 -3.05 6.63 -7.32
N VAL A 170 -1.80 6.98 -7.07
CA VAL A 170 -1.31 8.36 -7.10
C VAL A 170 -0.27 8.49 -8.19
N SER A 171 -0.46 9.41 -9.12
CA SER A 171 0.57 9.71 -10.12
C SER A 171 1.76 10.39 -9.49
N ILE A 172 2.96 10.01 -9.93
CA ILE A 172 4.20 10.70 -9.57
C ILE A 172 4.52 11.67 -10.68
N ARG A 173 4.53 12.97 -10.36
CA ARG A 173 4.87 14.04 -11.30
C ARG A 173 6.35 14.01 -11.63
N SER A 174 7.18 13.84 -10.61
CA SER A 174 8.63 13.72 -10.79
C SER A 174 9.29 13.00 -9.63
N ILE A 175 10.49 12.47 -9.89
CA ILE A 175 11.38 11.90 -8.89
C ILE A 175 12.68 12.68 -8.95
N THR A 176 13.09 13.26 -7.82
CA THR A 176 14.36 13.99 -7.67
C THR A 176 15.30 13.21 -6.76
N ASN A 177 16.57 13.16 -7.11
CA ASN A 177 17.62 12.63 -6.25
C ASN A 177 18.13 13.70 -5.27
N GLU A 178 18.11 13.43 -3.95
CA GLU A 178 18.54 14.40 -2.93
C GLU A 178 20.00 14.84 -3.10
N GLU A 179 20.90 13.94 -3.52
CA GLU A 179 22.34 14.23 -3.61
C GLU A 179 22.72 14.78 -4.98
N THR A 180 22.34 14.10 -6.06
CA THR A 180 22.76 14.47 -7.41
C THR A 180 21.92 15.60 -8.01
N GLN A 181 20.76 15.90 -7.43
CA GLN A 181 19.76 16.84 -7.95
C GLN A 181 19.21 16.45 -9.34
N GLU A 182 19.51 15.24 -9.83
CA GLU A 182 18.90 14.68 -11.02
C GLU A 182 17.38 14.57 -10.82
N ARG A 183 16.60 14.97 -11.83
CA ARG A 183 15.15 14.96 -11.77
C ARG A 183 14.53 14.33 -13.01
N PHE A 184 13.78 13.27 -12.81
CA PHE A 184 12.94 12.63 -13.84
C PHE A 184 11.53 13.21 -13.75
N ARG A 185 10.99 13.71 -14.86
CA ARG A 185 9.63 14.26 -14.94
C ARG A 185 8.76 13.36 -15.80
N TYR A 186 7.59 13.00 -15.30
CA TYR A 186 6.61 12.14 -15.97
C TYR A 186 5.34 12.88 -16.35
N LEU A 187 5.01 13.96 -15.64
CA LEU A 187 3.84 14.78 -15.90
C LEU A 187 4.20 16.26 -15.89
N ASP A 188 3.47 17.03 -16.70
CA ASP A 188 3.52 18.48 -16.64
C ASP A 188 3.06 19.01 -15.28
N PRO A 189 3.58 20.17 -14.82
CA PRO A 189 3.18 20.78 -13.54
C PRO A 189 1.67 21.02 -13.39
N ALA A 190 0.98 21.31 -14.51
CA ALA A 190 -0.47 21.52 -14.53
C ALA A 190 -1.28 20.21 -14.50
N SER A 191 -0.64 19.08 -14.74
CA SER A 191 -1.28 17.77 -14.81
C SER A 191 -1.34 17.13 -13.43
N ASN A 192 -2.57 16.80 -13.00
CA ASN A 192 -2.80 16.16 -11.70
C ASN A 192 -2.74 14.64 -11.78
N GLN A 193 -2.90 14.05 -12.97
CA GLN A 193 -2.94 12.60 -13.12
C GLN A 193 -2.54 12.20 -14.55
N GLY A 194 -1.80 11.11 -14.67
CA GLY A 194 -1.48 10.49 -15.96
C GLY A 194 -2.62 9.62 -16.51
N PRO A 195 -2.71 9.42 -17.84
CA PRO A 195 -3.76 8.61 -18.46
C PRO A 195 -3.83 7.17 -17.95
N PHE A 196 -2.70 6.49 -17.74
CA PHE A 196 -2.72 5.09 -17.28
C PHE A 196 -3.05 4.98 -15.80
N ALA A 197 -2.50 5.90 -14.98
CA ALA A 197 -2.90 6.03 -13.59
C ALA A 197 -4.40 6.25 -13.45
N ARG A 198 -4.99 7.08 -14.33
CA ARG A 198 -6.43 7.34 -14.35
C ARG A 198 -7.24 6.08 -14.62
N VAL A 199 -6.89 5.31 -15.65
CA VAL A 199 -7.57 4.04 -15.99
C VAL A 199 -7.60 3.11 -14.78
N LEU A 200 -6.44 2.86 -14.16
CA LEU A 200 -6.35 1.99 -12.99
C LEU A 200 -7.12 2.54 -11.79
N SER A 201 -7.02 3.85 -11.52
CA SER A 201 -7.70 4.49 -10.38
C SER A 201 -9.22 4.44 -10.49
N VAL A 202 -9.77 4.68 -11.69
CA VAL A 202 -11.22 4.68 -11.94
C VAL A 202 -11.75 3.26 -11.85
N ALA A 203 -11.08 2.29 -12.48
CA ALA A 203 -11.51 0.89 -12.43
C ALA A 203 -11.53 0.35 -11.00
N LEU A 204 -10.50 0.66 -10.21
CA LEU A 204 -10.44 0.26 -8.81
C LEU A 204 -11.53 0.93 -7.97
N ASP A 205 -11.75 2.25 -8.12
CA ASP A 205 -12.81 2.98 -7.40
C ASP A 205 -14.20 2.46 -7.78
N ASP A 206 -14.44 2.18 -9.06
CA ASP A 206 -15.74 1.70 -9.54
C ASP A 206 -16.06 0.29 -9.03
N ILE A 207 -15.07 -0.60 -8.95
CA ILE A 207 -15.24 -1.91 -8.30
C ILE A 207 -15.51 -1.73 -6.80
N MET A 208 -14.66 -0.98 -6.09
CA MET A 208 -14.78 -0.77 -4.65
C MET A 208 -16.12 -0.12 -4.26
N ARG A 209 -16.67 0.73 -5.13
CA ARG A 209 -17.97 1.42 -4.94
C ARG A 209 -19.14 0.70 -5.57
N CYS A 210 -18.96 -0.53 -6.07
CA CYS A 210 -20.01 -1.31 -6.70
C CYS A 210 -20.70 -0.59 -7.88
N LYS A 211 -19.99 0.32 -8.56
CA LYS A 211 -20.43 0.96 -9.80
C LYS A 211 -20.15 0.09 -11.02
N ALA A 212 -19.14 -0.78 -10.91
CA ALA A 212 -18.80 -1.80 -11.89
C ALA A 212 -18.96 -3.19 -11.28
N ALA A 213 -19.11 -4.21 -12.14
CA ALA A 213 -19.06 -5.59 -11.72
C ALA A 213 -17.67 -5.92 -11.17
N ASP A 214 -17.63 -6.61 -10.03
CA ASP A 214 -16.40 -7.14 -9.46
C ASP A 214 -16.01 -8.43 -10.19
N LEU A 215 -15.30 -8.28 -11.30
CA LEU A 215 -14.88 -9.39 -12.16
C LEU A 215 -13.85 -10.32 -11.49
N PHE A 216 -13.24 -9.89 -10.37
CA PHE A 216 -12.15 -10.60 -9.71
C PHE A 216 -12.56 -11.18 -8.35
N GLY A 217 -13.78 -10.91 -7.88
CA GLY A 217 -14.27 -11.38 -6.59
C GLY A 217 -13.54 -10.75 -5.40
N TRP A 218 -13.04 -9.52 -5.53
CA TRP A 218 -12.34 -8.79 -4.45
C TRP A 218 -13.28 -8.24 -3.38
N CYS A 219 -14.53 -7.99 -3.72
CA CYS A 219 -15.50 -7.34 -2.86
C CYS A 219 -16.32 -8.34 -2.07
N HIS A 220 -16.29 -8.21 -0.74
CA HIS A 220 -17.15 -8.97 0.16
C HIS A 220 -18.26 -8.09 0.72
N GLN A 221 -19.50 -8.57 0.65
CA GLN A 221 -20.64 -7.91 1.27
C GLN A 221 -20.62 -8.13 2.77
N VAL A 222 -20.62 -7.04 3.54
CA VAL A 222 -20.87 -7.11 4.98
C VAL A 222 -22.38 -7.20 5.16
N GLY A 223 -22.82 -8.22 5.89
CA GLY A 223 -24.24 -8.40 6.21
C GLY A 223 -24.85 -7.18 6.88
N GLU A 224 -26.19 -7.14 6.94
CA GLU A 224 -26.86 -6.18 7.80
C GLU A 224 -26.43 -6.43 9.26
N PRO A 225 -26.24 -5.38 10.06
CA PRO A 225 -26.03 -5.58 11.49
C PRO A 225 -27.20 -6.41 11.99
N ALA A 226 -26.92 -7.54 12.64
CA ALA A 226 -27.93 -8.16 13.47
C ALA A 226 -28.40 -7.07 14.43
N LEU A 227 -29.69 -6.72 14.40
CA LEU A 227 -30.33 -5.85 15.38
C LEU A 227 -30.40 -6.60 16.72
N GLU A 228 -29.25 -7.02 17.23
CA GLU A 228 -29.13 -7.61 18.55
C GLU A 228 -28.81 -6.46 19.52
N GLN A 229 -29.50 -6.52 20.66
CA GLN A 229 -29.48 -5.54 21.74
C GLN A 229 -28.05 -5.08 22.08
N PRO A 230 -27.87 -3.85 22.60
CA PRO A 230 -26.54 -3.33 22.95
C PRO A 230 -25.74 -4.38 23.72
N VAL A 231 -24.69 -4.90 23.07
CA VAL A 231 -23.74 -5.78 23.71
C VAL A 231 -22.93 -4.90 24.65
N GLU A 232 -23.16 -5.00 25.95
CA GLU A 232 -22.19 -4.55 26.94
C GLU A 232 -20.91 -5.37 26.72
N VAL A 233 -19.93 -4.76 26.08
CA VAL A 233 -18.60 -5.35 25.97
C VAL A 233 -17.94 -5.18 27.33
N ASP A 234 -18.09 -6.19 28.17
CA ASP A 234 -17.36 -6.27 29.44
C ASP A 234 -15.87 -6.46 29.13
N ILE A 235 -15.12 -5.36 29.23
CA ILE A 235 -13.67 -5.25 28.98
C ILE A 235 -12.82 -6.06 29.98
N HIS A 236 -13.45 -6.81 30.90
CA HIS A 236 -12.77 -7.65 31.87
C HIS A 236 -12.87 -9.17 31.62
N HIS A 237 -13.46 -9.63 30.52
CA HIS A 237 -13.48 -11.05 30.20
C HIS A 237 -12.14 -11.55 29.62
N LYS A 238 -11.41 -12.36 30.40
CA LYS A 238 -10.35 -13.23 29.86
C LYS A 238 -10.99 -14.18 28.86
N VAL A 239 -10.57 -14.09 27.60
CA VAL A 239 -11.01 -15.02 26.55
C VAL A 239 -10.41 -16.39 26.84
N GLU A 240 -11.17 -17.26 27.49
CA GLU A 240 -10.83 -18.68 27.56
C GLU A 240 -11.23 -19.37 26.25
N ASP A 241 -10.23 -20.01 25.65
CA ASP A 241 -10.29 -20.92 24.51
C ASP A 241 -10.66 -20.35 23.12
N THR A 242 -9.64 -19.91 22.38
CA THR A 242 -9.71 -19.49 20.97
C THR A 242 -9.37 -20.62 19.99
N SER A 243 -9.26 -21.88 20.44
CA SER A 243 -8.80 -23.02 19.62
C SER A 243 -9.62 -23.24 18.34
N ASN A 244 -10.89 -22.84 18.31
CA ASN A 244 -11.75 -22.99 17.14
C ASN A 244 -11.65 -21.86 16.10
N TYR A 245 -11.08 -20.70 16.43
CA TYR A 245 -10.93 -19.58 15.47
C TYR A 245 -9.60 -19.60 14.72
N PHE A 246 -8.63 -20.40 15.17
CA PHE A 246 -7.28 -20.47 14.61
C PHE A 246 -6.93 -21.88 14.10
N ARG A 247 -7.86 -22.52 13.36
CA ARG A 247 -7.48 -23.67 12.53
C ARG A 247 -6.61 -23.15 11.37
N THR A 248 -5.31 -23.14 11.59
CA THR A 248 -4.32 -22.87 10.55
C THR A 248 -4.05 -24.19 9.83
N ASP A 249 -4.55 -24.34 8.61
CA ASP A 249 -4.18 -25.43 7.70
C ASP A 249 -2.73 -25.25 7.21
N GLY A 250 -1.77 -25.28 8.13
CA GLY A 250 -0.33 -25.29 7.85
C GLY A 250 0.24 -24.03 7.16
N LYS A 251 -0.53 -22.93 7.06
CA LYS A 251 -0.06 -21.67 6.48
C LYS A 251 0.35 -20.69 7.58
N LYS A 252 1.62 -20.26 7.55
CA LYS A 252 2.22 -19.28 8.47
C LYS A 252 1.35 -18.01 8.58
N ALA A 253 1.19 -17.49 9.80
CA ALA A 253 0.50 -16.24 10.05
C ALA A 253 1.15 -15.08 9.27
N VAL A 254 0.39 -14.50 8.34
CA VAL A 254 0.73 -13.26 7.65
C VAL A 254 -0.10 -12.16 8.33
N PHE A 255 0.58 -11.18 8.92
CA PHE A 255 -0.06 -10.04 9.57
C PHE A 255 -0.90 -9.25 8.55
N THR A 256 -2.20 -9.15 8.81
CA THR A 256 -3.25 -8.80 7.86
C THR A 256 -3.28 -7.31 7.48
N ASP A 257 -3.62 -7.08 6.22
CA ASP A 257 -3.70 -5.81 5.53
C ASP A 257 -4.83 -4.88 5.97
N ILE A 258 -4.72 -3.64 5.51
CA ILE A 258 -5.65 -2.54 5.70
C ILE A 258 -6.93 -2.80 4.87
N LEU A 259 -8.11 -2.65 5.49
CA LEU A 259 -9.41 -2.80 4.84
C LEU A 259 -10.11 -1.44 4.65
N MET A 260 -10.77 -1.27 3.50
CA MET A 260 -11.63 -0.12 3.19
C MET A 260 -13.05 -0.58 2.96
N LEU A 261 -13.99 0.11 3.59
CA LEU A 261 -15.43 -0.14 3.52
C LEU A 261 -16.09 0.97 2.71
N SER A 262 -16.82 0.59 1.66
CA SER A 262 -17.55 1.53 0.83
C SER A 262 -19.05 1.14 0.86
N GLY A 263 -19.91 2.15 0.90
CA GLY A 263 -21.36 1.96 0.94
C GLY A 263 -22.05 2.85 -0.08
N SER A 264 -22.85 2.24 -0.95
CA SER A 264 -23.91 2.91 -1.71
C SER A 264 -25.05 1.91 -1.93
N GLY A 265 -26.19 2.13 -1.27
CA GLY A 265 -27.40 1.29 -1.38
C GLY A 265 -27.29 -0.07 -0.67
N SER A 266 -28.29 -0.39 0.17
CA SER A 266 -28.57 -1.70 0.83
C SER A 266 -27.40 -2.69 1.01
N GLY A 267 -26.30 -2.26 1.62
CA GLY A 267 -25.18 -3.14 2.01
C GLY A 267 -23.82 -2.46 1.85
N ALA A 268 -23.01 -2.48 2.92
CA ALA A 268 -21.63 -2.03 2.86
C ALA A 268 -20.75 -3.18 2.32
N ARG A 269 -19.83 -2.90 1.38
CA ARG A 269 -18.87 -3.89 0.88
C ARG A 269 -17.43 -3.48 1.21
N HIS A 270 -16.57 -4.46 1.51
CA HIS A 270 -15.13 -4.28 1.69
C HIS A 270 -14.35 -4.89 0.53
N ALA A 271 -13.12 -4.43 0.30
CA ALA A 271 -12.14 -5.11 -0.53
C ALA A 271 -10.87 -5.44 0.28
N CYS A 272 -10.49 -6.73 0.37
CA CYS A 272 -9.15 -7.18 0.77
C CYS A 272 -8.98 -8.70 0.53
N HIS A 273 -7.81 -9.11 0.04
CA HIS A 273 -7.26 -10.45 0.21
C HIS A 273 -5.82 -10.32 0.66
#